data_AF-A0A8B6C5Q3-F1
#
_entry.id   AF-A0A8B6C5Q3-F1
#
_cell.length_a   1.000
_cell.length_b   1.000
_cell.length_c   1.000
_cell.angle_alpha   90.00
_cell.angle_beta   90.00
_cell.angle_gamma   90.00
#
_symmetry.space_group_name_H-M   'P 1'
#
loop_
_entity.id
_entity.type
_entity.pdbx_description
1 polymer ?
#
loop_
_entity_poly.entity_id
_entity_poly.type
_entity_poly.pdbx_seq_one_letter_code
_entity_poly.pdbx_strand_id
1 'polypeptide(L)'
;DLNDRHEKGVLNDHQRAIAKMGSYKKKRMSATVNTAPEAGTVEQLEQKILEQESQIANMENRNYFSLHCLQMETQLIHANLEILYDVLGEMAVIQAKSHSEIGKVWSEIKPIVDNLHGRDNSRPNSPTRTSPIGSPMTSSGGGLPM
;
A
#
# COMPACT_ATOMS: atom_id res chain seq x y z
N ASP A 1 9.63 -15.09 -6.54
CA ASP A 1 8.98 -15.29 -5.24
C ASP A 1 9.02 -16.76 -4.83
N LEU A 2 9.10 -17.09 -3.54
CA LEU A 2 9.17 -18.49 -3.08
C LEU A 2 7.85 -19.23 -3.30
N ASN A 3 6.72 -18.59 -3.05
CA ASN A 3 5.40 -19.22 -3.15
C ASN A 3 5.11 -19.59 -4.61
N ASP A 4 5.33 -18.66 -5.52
CA ASP A 4 5.19 -18.88 -6.96
C ASP A 4 6.07 -20.03 -7.48
N ARG A 5 7.30 -20.14 -6.97
CA ARG A 5 8.22 -21.23 -7.33
C ARG A 5 7.77 -22.58 -6.76
N HIS A 6 7.21 -22.59 -5.55
CA HIS A 6 6.66 -23.79 -4.95
C HIS A 6 5.44 -24.28 -5.74
N GLU A 7 4.46 -23.41 -5.98
CA GLU A 7 3.20 -23.76 -6.63
C GLU A 7 3.40 -24.18 -8.10
N LYS A 8 4.10 -23.35 -8.88
CA LYS A 8 4.26 -23.57 -10.33
C LYS A 8 5.38 -24.55 -10.67
N GLY A 9 6.33 -24.77 -9.76
CA GLY A 9 7.47 -25.65 -9.95
C GLY A 9 7.33 -26.94 -9.16
N VAL A 10 7.72 -26.89 -7.88
CA VAL A 10 7.92 -28.10 -7.06
C VAL A 10 6.63 -28.90 -6.86
N LEU A 11 5.54 -28.23 -6.48
CA LEU A 11 4.24 -28.86 -6.27
C LEU A 11 3.68 -29.41 -7.58
N ASN A 12 3.77 -28.63 -8.67
CA ASN A 12 3.30 -29.04 -9.98
C ASN A 12 4.04 -30.28 -10.50
N ASP A 13 5.38 -30.30 -10.39
CA ASP A 13 6.22 -31.43 -10.80
C ASP A 13 5.90 -32.69 -9.99
N HIS A 14 5.75 -32.56 -8.67
CA HIS A 14 5.36 -33.66 -7.79
C HIS A 14 3.99 -34.24 -8.18
N GLN A 15 3.01 -33.37 -8.47
CA GLN A 15 1.67 -33.80 -8.87
C GLN A 15 1.65 -34.47 -10.25
N ARG A 16 2.46 -33.97 -11.20
CA ARG A 16 2.68 -34.63 -12.50
C ARG A 16 3.33 -36.00 -12.34
N ALA A 17 4.29 -36.15 -11.44
CA ALA A 17 4.93 -37.43 -11.15
C ALA A 17 3.93 -38.45 -10.58
N ILE A 18 3.02 -38.03 -9.70
CA ILE A 18 1.92 -38.87 -9.18
C ILE A 18 0.95 -39.26 -10.30
N ALA A 19 0.54 -38.31 -11.15
CA ALA A 19 -0.36 -38.61 -12.27
C ALA A 19 0.26 -39.63 -13.24
N LYS A 20 1.57 -39.49 -13.52
CA LYS A 20 2.34 -40.42 -14.34
C LYS A 20 2.37 -41.83 -13.73
N MET A 21 2.57 -41.96 -12.42
CA MET A 21 2.44 -43.23 -11.69
C MET A 21 1.08 -43.88 -11.89
N GLY A 22 -0.01 -43.11 -11.75
CA GLY A 22 -1.36 -43.60 -11.99
C GLY A 22 -1.54 -44.15 -13.41
N SER A 23 -0.91 -43.53 -14.41
CA SER A 23 -0.92 -44.01 -15.79
C SER A 23 -0.18 -45.34 -15.96
N TYR A 24 0.96 -45.53 -15.29
CA TYR A 24 1.72 -46.79 -15.34
C TYR A 24 0.96 -47.94 -14.67
N LYS A 25 0.37 -47.70 -13.49
CA LYS A 25 -0.45 -48.70 -12.80
C LYS A 25 -1.65 -49.14 -13.64
N LYS A 26 -2.35 -48.20 -14.29
CA LYS A 26 -3.46 -48.51 -15.23
C LYS A 26 -2.99 -49.35 -16.42
N LYS A 27 -1.88 -48.97 -17.07
CA LYS A 27 -1.30 -49.72 -18.19
C LYS A 27 -0.91 -51.14 -17.78
N ARG A 28 -0.29 -51.30 -16.60
CA ARG A 28 0.08 -52.62 -16.05
C ARG A 28 -1.13 -53.51 -15.82
N MET A 29 -2.20 -52.97 -15.22
CA MET A 29 -3.46 -53.72 -15.05
C MET A 29 -4.03 -54.16 -16.39
N SER A 30 -4.12 -53.27 -17.39
CA SER A 30 -4.61 -53.61 -18.73
C SER A 30 -3.75 -54.68 -19.42
N ALA A 31 -2.42 -54.59 -19.31
CA ALA A 31 -1.50 -55.57 -19.88
C ALA A 31 -1.62 -56.96 -19.22
N THR A 32 -2.00 -57.02 -17.93
CA THR A 32 -2.17 -58.29 -17.19
C THR A 32 -3.45 -59.04 -17.61
N VAL A 33 -4.49 -58.31 -18.04
CA VAL A 33 -5.79 -58.88 -18.42
C VAL A 33 -5.89 -59.21 -19.91
N ASN A 34 -4.98 -58.67 -20.74
CA ASN A 34 -4.97 -58.96 -22.17
C ASN A 34 -4.57 -60.41 -22.46
N THR A 35 -5.34 -61.08 -23.32
CA THR A 35 -5.19 -62.50 -23.69
C THR A 35 -3.97 -62.81 -24.55
N ALA A 36 -3.32 -61.79 -25.11
CA ALA A 36 -2.06 -61.89 -25.86
C ALA A 36 -1.14 -60.69 -25.54
N PRO A 37 -0.61 -60.58 -24.31
CA PRO A 37 0.35 -59.53 -23.99
C PRO A 37 1.67 -59.81 -24.71
N GLU A 38 2.30 -58.78 -25.29
CA GLU A 38 3.68 -58.91 -25.77
C GLU A 38 4.59 -59.32 -24.60
N ALA A 39 5.42 -60.34 -24.84
CA ALA A 39 6.30 -60.90 -23.82
C ALA A 39 7.17 -59.81 -23.17
N GLY A 40 7.19 -59.77 -21.83
CA GLY A 40 7.97 -58.79 -21.07
C GLY A 40 7.32 -57.41 -20.88
N THR A 41 6.14 -57.13 -21.45
CA THR A 41 5.46 -55.82 -21.27
C THR A 41 5.13 -55.53 -19.82
N VAL A 42 4.67 -56.54 -19.07
CA VAL A 42 4.32 -56.40 -17.64
C VAL A 42 5.58 -56.11 -16.82
N GLU A 43 6.66 -56.85 -17.04
CA GLU A 43 7.94 -56.69 -16.33
C GLU A 43 8.57 -55.31 -16.61
N GLN A 44 8.52 -54.83 -17.85
CA GLN A 44 8.95 -53.47 -18.19
C GLN A 44 8.11 -52.40 -17.49
N LEU A 45 6.80 -52.62 -17.34
CA LEU A 45 5.93 -51.69 -16.62
C LEU A 45 6.18 -51.71 -15.12
N GLU A 46 6.52 -52.86 -14.54
CA GLU A 46 6.93 -52.98 -13.14
C GLU A 46 8.22 -52.21 -12.86
N GLN A 47 9.23 -52.33 -13.72
CA GLN A 47 10.46 -51.57 -13.61
C GLN A 47 10.20 -50.05 -13.67
N LYS A 48 9.37 -49.59 -14.62
CA LYS A 48 8.96 -48.18 -14.71
C LYS A 48 8.19 -47.70 -13.49
N ILE A 49 7.39 -48.56 -12.86
CA ILE A 49 6.69 -48.25 -11.60
C ILE A 49 7.71 -48.06 -10.49
N LEU A 50 8.65 -48.98 -10.30
CA LEU A 50 9.68 -48.87 -9.26
C LEU A 50 10.53 -47.59 -9.41
N GLU A 51 10.96 -47.28 -10.63
CA GLU A 51 11.69 -46.03 -10.92
C GLU A 51 10.85 -44.78 -10.62
N GLN A 52 9.56 -44.82 -10.96
CA GLN A 52 8.64 -43.71 -10.68
C GLN A 52 8.35 -43.55 -9.17
N GLU A 53 8.37 -44.62 -8.38
CA GLU A 53 8.25 -44.55 -6.91
C GLU A 53 9.43 -43.81 -6.30
N SER A 54 10.66 -44.13 -6.74
CA SER A 54 11.86 -43.42 -6.30
C SER A 54 11.81 -41.93 -6.68
N GLN A 55 11.36 -41.61 -7.90
CA GLN A 55 11.21 -40.21 -8.32
C GLN A 55 10.17 -39.46 -7.48
N ILE A 56 9.03 -40.08 -7.19
CA ILE A 56 8.00 -39.47 -6.34
C ILE A 56 8.54 -39.17 -4.96
N ALA A 57 9.24 -40.12 -4.32
CA ALA A 57 9.82 -39.92 -2.99
C ALA A 57 10.82 -38.74 -2.95
N ASN A 58 11.64 -38.60 -4.01
CA ASN A 58 12.55 -37.45 -4.12
C ASN A 58 11.78 -36.13 -4.30
N MET A 59 10.79 -36.11 -5.21
CA MET A 59 9.93 -34.94 -5.42
C MET A 59 9.17 -34.56 -4.14
N GLU A 60 8.72 -35.53 -3.36
CA GLU A 60 8.04 -35.34 -2.08
C GLU A 60 8.96 -34.66 -1.07
N ASN A 61 10.21 -35.10 -0.92
CA ASN A 61 11.19 -34.45 -0.05
C ASN A 61 11.44 -32.99 -0.46
N ARG A 62 11.61 -32.73 -1.77
CA ARG A 62 11.74 -31.35 -2.29
C ARG A 62 10.51 -30.51 -2.00
N ASN A 63 9.31 -31.10 -2.09
CA ASN A 63 8.05 -30.44 -1.77
C ASN A 63 7.97 -30.05 -0.30
N TYR A 64 8.29 -30.99 0.61
CA TYR A 64 8.34 -30.73 2.05
C TYR A 64 9.34 -29.64 2.41
N PHE A 65 10.56 -29.70 1.87
CA PHE A 65 11.57 -28.68 2.13
C PHE A 65 11.12 -27.29 1.65
N SER A 66 10.53 -27.20 0.45
CA SER A 66 10.04 -25.93 -0.09
C SER A 66 8.93 -25.34 0.77
N LEU A 67 8.01 -26.19 1.25
CA LEU A 67 6.94 -25.77 2.15
C LEU A 67 7.48 -25.30 3.51
N HIS A 68 8.51 -25.96 4.04
CA HIS A 68 9.20 -25.51 5.25
C HIS A 68 9.81 -24.12 5.08
N CYS A 69 10.46 -23.84 3.93
CA CYS A 69 10.99 -22.51 3.62
C CYS A 69 9.88 -21.44 3.59
N LEU A 70 8.72 -21.74 2.99
CA LEU A 70 7.57 -20.82 2.98
C LEU A 70 7.05 -20.54 4.40
N GLN A 71 6.99 -21.57 5.24
CA GLN A 71 6.60 -21.42 6.63
C GLN A 71 7.59 -20.54 7.40
N MET A 72 8.89 -20.69 7.16
CA MET A 72 9.92 -19.84 7.78
C MET A 72 9.83 -18.38 7.33
N GLU A 73 9.57 -18.14 6.03
CA GLU A 73 9.34 -16.79 5.50
C GLU A 73 8.11 -16.14 6.13
N THR A 74 7.01 -16.90 6.27
CA THR A 74 5.79 -16.46 6.94
C THR A 74 6.05 -16.09 8.40
N GLN A 75 6.79 -16.93 9.13
CA GLN A 75 7.19 -16.64 10.51
C GLN A 75 8.04 -15.37 10.61
N LEU A 76 8.96 -15.15 9.66
CA LEU A 76 9.76 -13.93 9.64
C LEU A 76 8.90 -12.67 9.46
N ILE A 77 7.88 -12.73 8.61
CA ILE A 77 6.91 -11.63 8.44
C ILE A 77 6.18 -11.36 9.76
N HIS A 78 5.65 -12.41 10.41
CA HIS A 78 4.95 -12.27 11.69
C HIS A 78 5.85 -11.69 12.79
N ALA A 79 7.12 -12.11 12.86
CA ALA A 79 8.07 -11.60 13.84
C ALA A 79 8.37 -10.11 13.69
N ASN A 80 8.23 -9.55 12.47
CA ASN A 80 8.47 -8.13 12.21
C ASN A 80 7.19 -7.28 12.22
N LEU A 81 6.01 -7.92 12.31
CA LEU A 81 4.73 -7.21 12.25
C LEU A 81 4.50 -6.32 13.47
N GLU A 82 5.02 -6.72 14.63
CA GLU A 82 4.96 -5.93 15.86
C GLU A 82 5.70 -4.60 15.72
N ILE A 83 6.91 -4.62 15.16
CA ILE A 83 7.70 -3.40 14.90
C ILE A 83 6.92 -2.46 13.97
N LEU A 84 6.27 -2.99 12.94
CA LEU A 84 5.45 -2.19 12.03
C LEU A 84 4.28 -1.54 12.76
N TYR A 85 3.61 -2.28 13.65
CA TYR A 85 2.52 -1.76 14.48
C TYR A 85 3.00 -0.61 15.38
N ASP A 86 4.13 -0.80 16.07
CA ASP A 86 4.71 0.22 16.96
C ASP A 86 5.08 1.49 16.20
N VAL A 87 5.78 1.34 15.06
CA VAL A 87 6.16 2.48 14.23
C VAL A 87 4.93 3.25 13.73
N LEU A 88 3.90 2.55 13.25
CA LEU A 88 2.66 3.19 12.80
C LEU A 88 1.92 3.89 13.95
N GLY A 89 1.92 3.28 15.13
CA GLY A 89 1.34 3.86 16.34
C GLY A 89 2.03 5.16 16.75
N GLU A 90 3.35 5.14 16.86
CA GLU A 90 4.16 6.32 17.18
C GLU A 90 4.02 7.42 16.12
N MET A 91 4.03 7.05 14.84
CA MET A 91 3.79 8.00 13.76
C MET A 91 2.43 8.71 13.90
N ALA A 92 1.37 7.97 14.24
CA ALA A 92 0.04 8.55 14.42
C ALA A 92 0.00 9.53 15.61
N VAL A 93 0.64 9.17 16.73
CA VAL A 93 0.74 10.04 17.91
C VAL A 93 1.51 11.32 17.59
N ILE A 94 2.68 11.20 16.95
CA ILE A 94 3.51 12.34 16.55
C ILE A 94 2.76 13.26 15.59
N GLN A 95 2.07 12.70 14.60
CA GLN A 95 1.31 13.52 13.65
C GLN A 95 0.13 14.22 14.31
N ALA A 96 -0.63 13.54 15.17
CA ALA A 96 -1.72 14.17 15.91
C ALA A 96 -1.23 15.35 16.77
N LYS A 97 -0.09 15.16 17.45
CA LYS A 97 0.53 16.21 18.25
C LYS A 97 1.01 17.39 17.39
N SER A 98 1.77 17.11 16.33
CA SER A 98 2.29 18.11 15.39
C SER A 98 1.17 18.96 14.80
N HIS A 99 0.08 18.32 14.36
CA HIS A 99 -1.10 19.00 13.84
C HIS A 99 -1.84 19.83 14.91
N SER A 100 -1.86 19.38 16.17
CA SER A 100 -2.41 20.18 17.26
C SER A 100 -1.56 21.43 17.53
N GLU A 101 -0.24 21.29 17.56
CA GLU A 101 0.70 22.39 17.80
C GLU A 101 0.63 23.45 16.70
N ILE A 102 0.60 23.04 15.43
CA ILE A 102 0.44 23.98 14.32
C ILE A 102 -0.93 24.67 14.36
N GLY A 103 -1.99 23.96 14.78
CA GLY A 103 -3.31 24.54 15.00
C GLY A 103 -3.29 25.63 16.07
N LYS A 104 -2.54 25.46 17.15
CA LYS A 104 -2.36 26.49 18.20
C LYS A 104 -1.67 27.72 17.63
N VAL A 105 -0.58 27.55 16.87
CA VAL A 105 0.12 28.66 16.21
C VAL A 105 -0.82 29.44 15.29
N TRP A 106 -1.62 28.74 14.47
CA TRP A 106 -2.60 29.41 13.61
C TRP A 106 -3.68 30.15 14.40
N SER A 107 -4.08 29.62 15.55
CA SER A 107 -5.05 30.26 16.45
C SER A 107 -4.50 31.54 17.07
N GLU A 108 -3.19 31.62 17.31
CA GLU A 108 -2.50 32.83 17.77
C GLU A 108 -2.31 33.86 16.65
N ILE A 109 -2.03 33.42 15.42
CA ILE A 109 -1.83 34.32 14.27
C ILE A 109 -3.14 34.94 13.78
N LYS A 110 -4.24 34.18 13.79
CA LYS A 110 -5.55 34.63 13.28
C LYS A 110 -5.99 36.01 13.81
N PRO A 111 -6.00 36.29 15.14
CA PRO A 111 -6.40 37.59 15.64
C PRO A 111 -5.47 38.73 15.20
N ILE A 112 -4.19 38.47 14.97
CA ILE A 112 -3.25 39.50 14.46
C ILE A 112 -3.68 39.90 13.05
N VAL A 113 -3.98 38.93 12.20
CA VAL A 113 -4.45 39.16 10.82
C VAL A 113 -5.82 39.86 10.81
N ASP A 114 -6.75 39.45 11.68
CA ASP A 114 -8.07 40.07 11.79
C ASP A 114 -7.95 41.55 12.23
N ASN A 115 -7.05 41.85 13.18
CA ASN A 115 -6.78 43.22 13.65
C ASN A 115 -6.10 44.11 12.59
N LEU A 116 -5.31 43.53 11.68
CA LEU A 116 -4.74 44.28 10.55
C LEU A 116 -5.84 44.78 9.61
N HIS A 117 -6.90 44.00 9.38
CA HIS A 117 -8.04 44.41 8.56
C HIS A 117 -8.95 45.44 9.25
N GLY A 118 -9.08 45.39 10.58
CA GLY A 118 -9.89 46.34 11.36
C GLY A 118 -9.32 47.76 11.44
N ARG A 119 -8.03 47.94 11.15
CA ARG A 119 -7.33 49.23 11.25
C ARG A 119 -7.64 50.19 10.09
N ASP A 120 -8.12 49.69 8.95
CA ASP A 120 -8.57 50.53 7.83
C ASP A 120 -9.94 51.20 8.06
N ASN A 121 -10.75 50.68 8.98
CA ASN A 121 -12.08 51.25 9.29
C ASN A 121 -12.08 52.29 10.42
N SER A 122 -10.94 52.56 11.04
CA SER A 122 -10.79 53.56 12.11
C SER A 122 -10.13 54.85 11.62
N ARG A 123 -10.56 55.39 10.47
CA ARG A 123 -10.28 56.80 10.15
C ARG A 123 -11.10 57.66 11.11
N PRO A 124 -10.49 58.56 11.90
CA PRO A 124 -11.25 59.48 12.73
C PRO A 124 -12.06 60.39 11.81
N ASN A 125 -13.34 60.60 12.15
CA ASN A 125 -14.22 61.56 11.51
C ASN A 125 -13.47 62.89 11.26
N SER A 126 -13.37 63.28 9.99
CA SER A 126 -12.93 64.62 9.59
C SER A 126 -13.75 65.66 10.37
N PRO A 127 -13.13 66.69 10.96
CA PRO A 127 -13.87 67.67 11.74
C PRO A 127 -14.83 68.44 10.84
N THR A 128 -16.08 68.51 11.29
CA THR A 128 -17.19 69.28 10.75
C THR A 128 -16.73 70.69 10.37
N ARG A 129 -16.77 71.00 9.07
CA ARG A 129 -16.53 72.34 8.52
C ARG A 129 -17.68 73.25 8.95
N THR A 130 -17.51 73.98 10.04
CA THR A 130 -18.40 75.07 10.42
C THR A 130 -18.19 76.23 9.43
N SER A 131 -19.12 76.40 8.50
CA SER A 131 -19.19 77.62 7.68
C SER A 131 -19.56 78.79 8.60
N PRO A 132 -18.82 79.92 8.60
CA PRO A 132 -19.25 81.08 9.36
C PRO A 132 -20.37 81.81 8.60
N ILE A 133 -21.42 82.13 9.36
CA ILE A 133 -22.51 82.99 8.93
C ILE A 133 -22.08 84.46 9.13
N GLY A 134 -22.25 85.26 8.09
CA GLY A 134 -22.40 86.72 8.17
C GLY A 134 -21.13 87.56 8.33
N SER A 135 -20.86 88.39 7.32
CA SER A 135 -20.43 89.78 7.53
C SER A 135 -20.68 90.64 6.27
N PRO A 136 -20.85 91.97 6.43
CA PRO A 136 -21.74 92.80 5.62
C PRO A 136 -21.07 93.55 4.45
N MET A 137 -21.92 94.10 3.57
CA MET A 137 -21.59 94.99 2.45
C MET A 137 -20.83 96.26 2.88
N THR A 138 -19.80 96.66 2.11
CA THR A 138 -19.41 98.04 1.72
C THR A 138 -18.37 97.94 0.59
N SER A 139 -18.72 98.20 -0.66
CA SER A 139 -18.62 99.47 -1.41
C SER A 139 -17.21 100.00 -1.69
N SER A 140 -16.94 100.18 -3.00
CA SER A 140 -16.13 101.24 -3.63
C SER A 140 -14.69 100.94 -4.07
N GLY A 141 -14.49 100.93 -5.39
CA GLY A 141 -13.62 101.94 -6.02
C GLY A 141 -12.47 101.46 -6.91
N GLY A 142 -12.60 101.73 -8.22
CA GLY A 142 -11.51 101.87 -9.21
C GLY A 142 -11.06 100.56 -9.87
N GLY A 143 -11.07 100.35 -11.19
CA GLY A 143 -10.89 101.30 -12.29
C GLY A 143 -9.51 101.07 -12.94
N LEU A 144 -9.49 100.16 -13.93
CA LEU A 144 -8.63 99.92 -15.13
C LEU A 144 -7.63 101.04 -15.57
N PRO A 145 -6.70 100.85 -16.56
CA PRO A 145 -6.63 99.84 -17.63
C PRO A 145 -5.18 99.32 -17.94
N MET A 146 -5.02 98.69 -19.13
CA MET A 146 -3.80 98.61 -19.96
C MET A 146 -2.81 99.76 -19.79
#